data_AF-A0A1V5TCM8-F1
#
_entry.id   AF-A0A1V5TCM8-F1
#
_cell.length_a   1.000
_cell.length_b   1.000
_cell.length_c   1.000
_cell.angle_alpha   90.00
_cell.angle_beta   90.00
_cell.angle_gamma   90.00
#
_symmetry.space_group_name_H-M   'P 1'
#
loop_
_entity.id
_entity.type
_entity.pdbx_description
1 polymer ?
#
loop_
_entity_poly.entity_id
_entity_poly.type
_entity_poly.pdbx_seq_one_letter_code
_entity_poly.pdbx_strand_id
1 'polypeptide(L)'
;MKLFLYHLIFMLIFIPSVFSQDSLFTQEEKEKITSYLDSIDYRGAINTITEYKISYAREKIEEVFWNSKFKKLDQLNLLELLYEFNSSFTHSFAMSFIDSLNNLPSDYSGTLPSYLQAMTAGILVKLGDNSKVDLFFNFVDEDSLNSTFAIIGLLPVIIEKAPEYEERAKNELVRYVKFSDNNGARYSALVKLYRKYKAEMYPLMLEVFSEDDDATNRSLVLDTLIACCKTKELHSLIKERLFKEPNYYVRYRIIGKLLGVYGTAEDFKTVLDYLPDEPDPKVKEFTLNKIEFYAPPNPDSNLTVENLIVYTLEQSDSVYSYNWLGDLTFSNELKNILTTAKINLLAGDSLACRVQVKEFQDLVDNVYKDSLNTDPRFVTIEGWKFLYWNAQYILDRLPEY
;
A
#
# COMPACT_ATOMS: atom_id res chain seq x y z
N MET A 1 5.75 -1.24 -28.61
CA MET A 1 7.20 -1.39 -28.33
C MET A 1 7.71 -0.50 -27.19
N LYS A 2 7.36 0.80 -27.14
CA LYS A 2 7.78 1.69 -26.03
C LYS A 2 7.14 1.39 -24.66
N LEU A 3 5.90 0.86 -24.62
CA LEU A 3 5.26 0.41 -23.37
C LEU A 3 5.90 -0.85 -22.77
N PHE A 4 6.43 -1.73 -23.62
CA PHE A 4 7.10 -2.96 -23.21
C PHE A 4 8.46 -2.66 -22.55
N LEU A 5 9.14 -1.59 -23.01
CA LEU A 5 10.38 -1.10 -22.40
C LEU A 5 10.14 -0.51 -21.00
N TYR A 6 9.02 0.17 -20.77
CA TYR A 6 8.65 0.69 -19.44
C TYR A 6 8.28 -0.43 -18.46
N HIS A 7 7.62 -1.50 -18.92
CA HIS A 7 7.35 -2.68 -18.08
C HIS A 7 8.62 -3.48 -17.77
N LEU A 8 9.59 -3.53 -18.69
CA LEU A 8 10.90 -4.15 -18.44
C LEU A 8 11.72 -3.35 -17.41
N ILE A 9 11.67 -2.02 -17.48
CA ILE A 9 12.33 -1.12 -16.52
C ILE A 9 11.64 -1.15 -15.15
N PHE A 10 10.32 -1.30 -15.10
CA PHE A 10 9.57 -1.43 -13.83
C PHE A 10 9.73 -2.82 -13.19
N MET A 11 9.89 -3.89 -13.98
CA MET A 11 10.22 -5.23 -13.48
C MET A 11 11.66 -5.34 -12.97
N LEU A 12 12.59 -4.51 -13.47
CA LEU A 12 13.96 -4.44 -12.96
C LEU A 12 14.08 -3.75 -11.59
N ILE A 13 13.07 -3.00 -11.14
CA ILE A 13 13.04 -2.35 -9.82
C ILE A 13 12.44 -3.27 -8.73
N PHE A 14 11.87 -4.41 -9.12
CA PHE A 14 11.22 -5.38 -8.20
C PHE A 14 11.84 -6.78 -8.23
N ILE A 15 13.08 -6.92 -8.70
CA ILE A 15 13.88 -8.08 -8.31
C ILE A 15 14.29 -7.81 -6.84
N PRO A 16 13.96 -8.66 -5.86
CA PRO A 16 14.61 -8.59 -4.57
C PRO A 16 16.10 -8.75 -4.86
N SER A 17 16.87 -7.69 -4.62
CA SER A 17 18.31 -7.64 -4.74
C SER A 17 18.93 -8.69 -3.81
N VAL A 18 19.03 -9.92 -4.32
CA VAL A 18 19.92 -10.98 -3.82
C VAL A 18 20.98 -11.24 -4.88
N PHE A 19 21.36 -10.22 -5.65
CA PHE A 19 22.73 -10.15 -6.14
C PHE A 19 23.55 -9.65 -4.98
N SER A 20 24.25 -10.57 -4.31
CA SER A 20 25.31 -10.16 -3.40
C SER A 20 26.25 -9.23 -4.16
N GLN A 21 26.45 -8.02 -3.65
CA GLN A 21 27.43 -7.07 -4.20
C GLN A 21 28.87 -7.51 -3.95
N ASP A 22 29.07 -8.72 -3.43
CA ASP A 22 30.36 -9.40 -3.32
C ASP A 22 31.14 -9.43 -4.65
N SER A 23 30.49 -9.28 -5.83
CA SER A 23 31.19 -9.14 -7.11
C SER A 23 31.84 -7.77 -7.35
N LEU A 24 31.58 -6.76 -6.52
CA LEU A 24 32.14 -5.40 -6.68
C LEU A 24 33.60 -5.31 -6.23
N PHE A 25 34.05 -6.24 -5.38
CA PHE A 25 35.42 -6.27 -4.86
C PHE A 25 36.23 -7.35 -5.55
N THR A 26 37.48 -7.00 -5.85
CA THR A 26 38.51 -7.98 -6.21
C THR A 26 38.82 -8.88 -5.01
N GLN A 27 39.41 -10.06 -5.28
CA GLN A 27 39.80 -11.00 -4.23
C GLN A 27 40.75 -10.36 -3.20
N GLU A 28 41.72 -9.57 -3.68
CA GLU A 28 42.67 -8.84 -2.83
C GLU A 28 41.96 -7.83 -1.91
N GLU A 29 40.96 -7.12 -2.42
CA GLU A 29 40.18 -6.18 -1.61
C GLU A 29 39.35 -6.90 -0.55
N LYS A 30 38.75 -8.06 -0.88
CA LYS A 30 38.02 -8.88 0.10
C LYS A 30 38.93 -9.38 1.20
N GLU A 31 40.13 -9.88 0.86
CA GLU A 31 41.13 -10.32 1.82
C GLU A 31 41.59 -9.17 2.71
N LYS A 32 41.84 -8.00 2.13
CA LYS A 32 42.19 -6.79 2.89
C LYS A 32 41.09 -6.38 3.87
N ILE A 33 39.85 -6.26 3.41
CA ILE A 33 38.68 -5.93 4.25
C ILE A 33 38.53 -6.96 5.38
N THR A 34 38.63 -8.24 5.04
CA THR A 34 38.48 -9.34 5.99
C THR A 34 39.60 -9.35 7.03
N SER A 35 40.85 -9.06 6.64
CA SER A 35 41.99 -8.98 7.56
C SER A 35 41.83 -7.88 8.62
N TYR A 36 41.08 -6.81 8.34
CA TYR A 36 40.81 -5.77 9.33
C TYR A 36 39.96 -6.26 10.50
N LEU A 37 39.30 -7.42 10.40
CA LEU A 37 38.68 -8.07 11.55
C LEU A 37 39.69 -8.46 12.63
N ASP A 38 40.99 -8.58 12.31
CA ASP A 38 42.07 -8.80 13.29
C ASP A 38 42.56 -7.50 13.95
N SER A 39 42.24 -6.34 13.36
CA SER A 39 42.68 -5.04 13.86
C SER A 39 41.93 -4.57 15.11
N ILE A 40 42.43 -3.50 15.72
CA ILE A 40 41.76 -2.78 16.82
C ILE A 40 40.55 -1.99 16.28
N ASP A 41 40.63 -1.49 15.05
CA ASP A 41 39.60 -0.69 14.38
C ASP A 41 38.67 -1.54 13.49
N TYR A 42 38.30 -2.73 13.98
CA TYR A 42 37.55 -3.73 13.22
C TYR A 42 36.14 -3.29 12.77
N ARG A 43 35.57 -2.23 13.36
CA ARG A 43 34.19 -1.80 13.10
C ARG A 43 33.97 -1.36 11.65
N GLY A 44 34.97 -0.74 11.04
CA GLY A 44 34.92 -0.41 9.61
C GLY A 44 34.77 -1.66 8.76
N ALA A 45 35.48 -2.74 9.11
CA ALA A 45 35.38 -4.02 8.41
C ALA A 45 33.99 -4.66 8.58
N ILE A 46 33.45 -4.70 9.80
CA ILE A 46 32.09 -5.24 10.04
C ILE A 46 31.05 -4.48 9.21
N ASN A 47 31.11 -3.15 9.19
CA ASN A 47 30.17 -2.33 8.43
C ASN A 47 30.27 -2.63 6.93
N THR A 48 31.48 -2.64 6.36
CA THR A 48 31.70 -2.95 4.94
C THR A 48 31.24 -4.37 4.60
N ILE A 49 31.58 -5.37 5.42
CA ILE A 49 31.14 -6.76 5.19
C ILE A 49 29.61 -6.85 5.21
N THR A 50 28.95 -6.13 6.11
CA THR A 50 27.49 -6.12 6.26
C THR A 50 26.80 -5.44 5.09
N GLU A 51 27.28 -4.27 4.68
CA GLU A 51 26.72 -3.47 3.59
C GLU A 51 26.84 -4.21 2.26
N TYR A 52 28.01 -4.78 1.97
CA TYR A 52 28.31 -5.41 0.69
C TYR A 52 28.12 -6.93 0.67
N LYS A 53 27.72 -7.53 1.79
CA LYS A 53 27.47 -8.98 1.95
C LYS A 53 28.66 -9.84 1.50
N ILE A 54 29.85 -9.48 1.97
CA ILE A 54 31.14 -10.12 1.61
C ILE A 54 31.23 -11.52 2.25
N SER A 55 30.63 -12.51 1.59
CA SER A 55 30.51 -13.89 2.09
C SER A 55 31.85 -14.61 2.27
N TYR A 56 32.91 -14.12 1.61
CA TYR A 56 34.30 -14.57 1.79
C TYR A 56 34.78 -14.41 3.23
N ALA A 57 34.25 -13.43 3.97
CA ALA A 57 34.65 -13.18 5.36
C ALA A 57 34.20 -14.27 6.35
N ARG A 58 33.37 -15.23 5.93
CA ARG A 58 32.74 -16.24 6.80
C ARG A 58 33.73 -16.99 7.69
N GLU A 59 34.74 -17.65 7.11
CA GLU A 59 35.72 -18.43 7.87
C GLU A 59 36.48 -17.55 8.87
N LYS A 60 36.79 -16.30 8.47
CA LYS A 60 37.45 -15.37 9.37
C LYS A 60 36.54 -14.93 10.51
N ILE A 61 35.25 -14.70 10.24
CA ILE A 61 34.27 -14.38 11.28
C ILE A 61 34.17 -15.55 12.27
N GLU A 62 34.12 -16.80 11.79
CA GLU A 62 34.09 -18.00 12.63
C GLU A 62 35.32 -18.08 13.56
N GLU A 63 36.51 -17.75 13.04
CA GLU A 63 37.77 -17.72 13.80
C GLU A 63 37.76 -16.66 14.91
N VAL A 64 37.33 -15.44 14.59
CA VAL A 64 37.49 -14.29 15.49
C VAL A 64 36.29 -14.04 16.39
N PHE A 65 35.15 -14.70 16.16
CA PHE A 65 33.87 -14.44 16.83
C PHE A 65 33.99 -14.30 18.35
N TRP A 66 34.73 -15.20 19.00
CA TRP A 66 34.88 -15.27 20.45
C TRP A 66 35.98 -14.37 21.02
N ASN A 67 36.66 -13.56 20.20
CA ASN A 67 37.70 -12.66 20.68
C ASN A 67 37.11 -11.56 21.58
N SER A 68 37.71 -11.36 22.76
CA SER A 68 37.25 -10.41 23.78
C SER A 68 37.27 -8.94 23.35
N LYS A 69 37.96 -8.60 22.25
CA LYS A 69 37.94 -7.24 21.70
C LYS A 69 36.57 -6.83 21.15
N PHE A 70 35.76 -7.80 20.70
CA PHE A 70 34.43 -7.52 20.18
C PHE A 70 33.46 -7.24 21.33
N LYS A 71 32.74 -6.11 21.25
CA LYS A 71 31.62 -5.89 22.17
C LYS A 71 30.50 -6.88 21.87
N LYS A 72 29.63 -7.13 22.84
CA LYS A 72 28.51 -8.07 22.66
C LYS A 72 27.60 -7.72 21.49
N LEU A 73 27.34 -6.44 21.24
CA LEU A 73 26.60 -6.01 20.04
C LEU A 73 27.37 -6.33 18.74
N ASP A 74 28.70 -6.17 18.73
CA ASP A 74 29.51 -6.54 17.57
C ASP A 74 29.46 -8.06 17.33
N GLN A 75 29.50 -8.87 18.40
CA GLN A 75 29.33 -10.33 18.31
C GLN A 75 27.94 -10.73 17.78
N LEU A 76 26.87 -10.03 18.18
CA LEU A 76 25.54 -10.24 17.60
C LEU A 76 25.53 -9.94 16.09
N ASN A 77 26.12 -8.83 15.65
CA ASN A 77 26.21 -8.49 14.23
C ASN A 77 27.01 -9.55 13.45
N LEU A 78 28.12 -10.04 14.01
CA LEU A 78 28.88 -11.15 13.43
C LEU A 78 28.05 -12.43 13.35
N LEU A 79 27.22 -12.73 14.36
CA LEU A 79 26.33 -13.89 14.34
C LEU A 79 25.26 -13.79 13.26
N GLU A 80 24.70 -12.60 13.02
CA GLU A 80 23.78 -12.35 11.91
C GLU A 80 24.47 -12.57 10.56
N LEU A 81 25.72 -12.11 10.39
CA LEU A 81 26.50 -12.39 9.18
C LEU A 81 26.76 -13.89 8.99
N LEU A 82 27.09 -14.62 10.05
CA LEU A 82 27.25 -16.09 9.98
C LEU A 82 25.96 -16.78 9.54
N TYR A 83 24.81 -16.32 10.04
CA TYR A 83 23.50 -16.77 9.56
C TYR A 83 23.32 -16.49 8.05
N GLU A 84 23.53 -15.25 7.62
CA GLU A 84 23.38 -14.85 6.21
C GLU A 84 24.34 -15.58 5.27
N PHE A 85 25.55 -15.87 5.73
CA PHE A 85 26.57 -16.59 4.97
C PHE A 85 26.42 -18.11 5.06
N ASN A 86 25.36 -18.62 5.70
CA ASN A 86 25.10 -20.05 5.87
C ASN A 86 26.27 -20.80 6.51
N SER A 87 26.86 -20.23 7.56
CA SER A 87 27.83 -20.95 8.38
C SER A 87 27.18 -22.15 9.09
N SER A 88 27.88 -23.28 9.13
CA SER A 88 27.46 -24.45 9.89
C SER A 88 27.56 -24.24 11.41
N PHE A 89 28.28 -23.21 11.86
CA PHE A 89 28.45 -22.90 13.28
C PHE A 89 27.41 -21.93 13.84
N THR A 90 26.57 -21.32 13.00
CA THR A 90 25.60 -20.30 13.44
C THR A 90 24.73 -20.78 14.59
N HIS A 91 24.20 -22.02 14.52
CA HIS A 91 23.35 -22.57 15.57
C HIS A 91 24.09 -22.71 16.92
N SER A 92 25.25 -23.36 16.92
CA SER A 92 26.04 -23.58 18.15
C SER A 92 26.59 -22.28 18.73
N PHE A 93 26.94 -21.32 17.86
CA PHE A 93 27.38 -19.99 18.28
C PHE A 93 26.24 -19.20 18.91
N ALA A 94 25.03 -19.25 18.34
CA ALA A 94 23.86 -18.58 18.91
C ALA A 94 23.53 -19.11 20.32
N MET A 95 23.50 -20.44 20.50
CA MET A 95 23.28 -21.06 21.81
C MET A 95 24.35 -20.64 22.83
N SER A 96 25.63 -20.77 22.45
CA SER A 96 26.76 -20.41 23.33
C SER A 96 26.79 -18.91 23.64
N PHE A 97 26.34 -18.06 22.70
CA PHE A 97 26.31 -16.62 22.87
C PHE A 97 25.27 -16.23 23.92
N ILE A 98 24.06 -16.81 23.87
CA ILE A 98 23.03 -16.66 24.91
C ILE A 98 23.59 -17.05 26.29
N ASP A 99 24.27 -18.18 26.40
CA ASP A 99 24.89 -18.62 27.66
C ASP A 99 25.96 -17.63 28.15
N SER A 100 26.74 -17.04 27.23
CA SER A 100 27.73 -16.02 27.57
C SER A 100 27.10 -14.73 28.12
N LEU A 101 25.88 -14.39 27.69
CA LEU A 101 25.17 -13.19 28.16
C LEU A 101 24.62 -13.37 29.58
N ASN A 102 24.24 -14.59 29.96
CA ASN A 102 23.78 -14.92 31.32
C ASN A 102 24.89 -14.76 32.38
N ASN A 103 26.15 -14.78 31.96
CA ASN A 103 27.32 -14.70 32.83
C ASN A 103 27.95 -13.29 32.87
N LEU A 104 27.27 -12.27 32.32
CA LEU A 104 27.75 -10.91 32.38
C LEU A 104 27.68 -10.37 33.83
N PRO A 105 28.63 -9.50 34.22
CA PRO A 105 28.61 -8.90 35.55
C PRO A 105 27.42 -7.95 35.68
N SER A 106 26.93 -7.76 36.91
CA SER A 106 25.74 -6.96 37.19
C SER A 106 25.88 -5.48 36.82
N ASP A 107 27.12 -4.98 36.69
CA ASP A 107 27.46 -3.61 36.33
C ASP A 107 27.79 -3.45 34.84
N TYR A 108 27.44 -4.43 33.99
CA TYR A 108 27.63 -4.36 32.56
C TYR A 108 26.94 -3.13 31.95
N SER A 109 27.72 -2.25 31.33
CA SER A 109 27.27 -0.95 30.79
C SER A 109 27.05 -0.93 29.28
N GLY A 110 27.02 -2.09 28.63
CA GLY A 110 26.78 -2.21 27.18
C GLY A 110 25.30 -2.35 26.82
N THR A 111 25.04 -2.86 25.62
CA THR A 111 23.67 -3.16 25.15
C THR A 111 22.97 -4.12 26.10
N LEU A 112 21.70 -3.86 26.42
CA LEU A 112 20.94 -4.64 27.38
C LEU A 112 21.02 -6.15 27.05
N PRO A 113 21.41 -7.01 28.02
CA PRO A 113 21.52 -8.45 27.78
C PRO A 113 20.21 -9.08 27.28
N SER A 114 19.05 -8.67 27.80
CA SER A 114 17.75 -9.21 27.35
C SER A 114 17.45 -8.87 25.88
N TYR A 115 17.83 -7.68 25.41
CA TYR A 115 17.75 -7.35 23.98
C TYR A 115 18.64 -8.27 23.12
N LEU A 116 19.89 -8.46 23.53
CA LEU A 116 20.83 -9.32 22.81
C LEU A 116 20.34 -10.78 22.79
N GLN A 117 19.77 -11.26 23.88
CA GLN A 117 19.14 -12.58 23.97
C GLN A 117 17.93 -12.69 23.03
N ALA A 118 17.05 -11.68 23.02
CA ALA A 118 15.89 -11.64 22.14
C ALA A 118 16.26 -11.69 20.65
N MET A 119 17.25 -10.89 20.23
CA MET A 119 17.73 -10.91 18.84
C MET A 119 18.37 -12.25 18.48
N THR A 120 19.16 -12.83 19.40
CA THR A 120 19.78 -14.14 19.20
C THR A 120 18.75 -15.26 19.11
N ALA A 121 17.69 -15.22 19.93
CA ALA A 121 16.55 -16.12 19.83
C ALA A 121 15.87 -16.00 18.46
N GLY A 122 15.75 -14.77 17.93
CA GLY A 122 15.29 -14.54 16.56
C GLY A 122 16.14 -15.25 15.49
N ILE A 123 17.45 -15.32 15.65
CA ILE A 123 18.34 -16.09 14.75
C ILE A 123 18.08 -17.60 14.86
N LEU A 124 17.89 -18.12 16.08
CA LEU A 124 17.54 -19.53 16.29
C LEU A 124 16.21 -19.89 15.62
N VAL A 125 15.17 -19.05 15.75
CA VAL A 125 13.89 -19.25 15.05
C VAL A 125 14.07 -19.24 13.54
N LYS A 126 14.91 -18.34 13.01
CA LYS A 126 15.25 -18.34 11.57
C LYS A 126 15.91 -19.66 11.13
N LEU A 127 16.62 -20.36 12.02
CA LEU A 127 17.20 -21.69 11.80
C LEU A 127 16.22 -22.84 12.06
N GLY A 128 15.00 -22.57 12.51
CA GLY A 128 13.98 -23.57 12.84
C GLY A 128 14.06 -24.11 14.28
N ASP A 129 14.84 -23.46 15.15
CA ASP A 129 14.92 -23.79 16.58
C ASP A 129 14.12 -22.78 17.41
N ASN A 130 12.98 -23.23 17.94
CA ASN A 130 12.07 -22.41 18.74
C ASN A 130 12.34 -22.49 20.25
N SER A 131 13.39 -23.22 20.69
CA SER A 131 13.64 -23.52 22.10
C SER A 131 13.93 -22.30 22.99
N LYS A 132 14.20 -21.14 22.38
CA LYS A 132 14.54 -19.88 23.06
C LYS A 132 13.59 -18.72 22.74
N VAL A 133 12.46 -18.98 22.08
CA VAL A 133 11.49 -17.92 21.70
C VAL A 133 10.98 -17.13 22.92
N ASP A 134 10.86 -17.76 24.08
CA ASP A 134 10.47 -17.06 25.31
C ASP A 134 11.41 -15.91 25.68
N LEU A 135 12.71 -16.00 25.37
CA LEU A 135 13.64 -14.90 25.61
C LEU A 135 13.29 -13.67 24.78
N PHE A 136 12.80 -13.87 23.55
CA PHE A 136 12.32 -12.77 22.71
C PHE A 136 11.09 -12.11 23.33
N PHE A 137 10.12 -12.90 23.78
CA PHE A 137 8.90 -12.35 24.34
C PHE A 137 9.08 -11.73 25.73
N ASN A 138 9.97 -12.27 26.56
CA ASN A 138 10.32 -11.65 27.85
C ASN A 138 10.83 -10.22 27.64
N PHE A 139 11.69 -10.02 26.64
CA PHE A 139 12.16 -8.68 26.29
C PHE A 139 11.03 -7.77 25.76
N VAL A 140 10.15 -8.29 24.89
CA VAL A 140 8.99 -7.54 24.38
C VAL A 140 8.05 -7.11 25.51
N ASP A 141 7.85 -7.98 26.50
CA ASP A 141 7.01 -7.68 27.67
C ASP A 141 7.64 -6.59 28.55
N GLU A 142 8.99 -6.57 28.67
CA GLU A 142 9.76 -5.60 29.45
C GLU A 142 9.86 -4.20 28.79
N ASP A 143 10.09 -4.14 27.48
CA ASP A 143 10.52 -2.92 26.78
C ASP A 143 9.36 -2.00 26.32
N SER A 144 8.11 -2.33 26.69
CA SER A 144 6.93 -1.43 26.63
C SER A 144 6.73 -0.66 25.31
N LEU A 145 6.69 -1.36 24.16
CA LEU A 145 6.49 -0.77 22.81
C LEU A 145 7.52 0.28 22.36
N ASN A 146 8.54 0.55 23.19
CA ASN A 146 9.67 1.43 22.84
C ASN A 146 10.65 0.73 21.89
N SER A 147 10.53 -0.59 21.73
CA SER A 147 11.45 -1.40 20.93
C SER A 147 11.37 -1.12 19.44
N THR A 148 12.54 -1.28 18.83
CA THR A 148 12.92 -0.93 17.46
C THR A 148 12.22 -1.76 16.37
N PHE A 149 12.32 -1.27 15.12
CA PHE A 149 11.93 -1.99 13.90
C PHE A 149 12.49 -3.42 13.80
N ALA A 150 13.52 -3.78 14.56
CA ALA A 150 14.05 -5.14 14.64
C ALA A 150 13.05 -6.13 15.25
N ILE A 151 12.32 -5.74 16.31
CA ILE A 151 11.29 -6.58 16.95
C ILE A 151 10.14 -6.83 15.98
N ILE A 152 9.60 -5.76 15.38
CA ILE A 152 8.60 -5.84 14.31
C ILE A 152 9.13 -6.66 13.12
N GLY A 153 10.44 -6.58 12.88
CA GLY A 153 11.21 -7.40 11.94
C GLY A 153 11.01 -8.90 12.14
N LEU A 154 11.15 -9.36 13.38
CA LEU A 154 11.17 -10.77 13.78
C LEU A 154 9.79 -11.39 13.99
N LEU A 155 8.78 -10.62 14.41
CA LEU A 155 7.44 -11.14 14.68
C LEU A 155 6.85 -11.96 13.51
N PRO A 156 6.95 -11.54 12.23
CA PRO A 156 6.50 -12.37 11.10
C PRO A 156 7.28 -13.67 10.92
N VAL A 157 8.56 -13.69 11.29
CA VAL A 157 9.38 -14.92 11.24
C VAL A 157 8.90 -15.91 12.29
N ILE A 158 8.58 -15.42 13.50
CA ILE A 158 8.00 -16.24 14.58
C ILE A 158 6.64 -16.79 14.14
N ILE A 159 5.76 -15.96 13.55
CA ILE A 159 4.48 -16.40 12.98
C ILE A 159 4.66 -17.54 11.97
N GLU A 160 5.71 -17.51 11.16
CA GLU A 160 5.94 -18.52 10.13
C GLU A 160 6.61 -19.80 10.64
N LYS A 161 7.56 -19.67 11.58
CA LYS A 161 8.46 -20.77 11.97
C LYS A 161 8.19 -21.35 13.36
N ALA A 162 7.40 -20.66 14.18
CA ALA A 162 7.02 -21.09 15.52
C ALA A 162 5.49 -21.02 15.69
N PRO A 163 4.73 -21.96 15.11
CA PRO A 163 3.26 -21.96 15.12
C PRO A 163 2.66 -21.86 16.53
N GLU A 164 3.31 -22.43 17.52
CA GLU A 164 2.92 -22.36 18.93
C GLU A 164 2.93 -20.92 19.51
N TYR A 165 3.64 -19.99 18.87
CA TYR A 165 3.69 -18.57 19.22
C TYR A 165 2.98 -17.65 18.21
N GLU A 166 2.34 -18.20 17.17
CA GLU A 166 1.74 -17.42 16.08
C GLU A 166 0.77 -16.36 16.61
N GLU A 167 -0.22 -16.78 17.42
CA GLU A 167 -1.24 -15.87 17.95
C GLU A 167 -0.61 -14.80 18.87
N ARG A 168 0.40 -15.16 19.66
CA ARG A 168 1.10 -14.19 20.51
C ARG A 168 1.82 -13.14 19.66
N ALA A 169 2.53 -13.58 18.62
CA ALA A 169 3.27 -12.67 17.73
C ALA A 169 2.33 -11.78 16.90
N LYS A 170 1.20 -12.32 16.43
CA LYS A 170 0.15 -11.57 15.75
C LYS A 170 -0.44 -10.50 16.65
N ASN A 171 -0.80 -10.85 17.88
CA ASN A 171 -1.36 -9.91 18.86
C ASN A 171 -0.36 -8.80 19.21
N GLU A 172 0.93 -9.11 19.28
CA GLU A 172 1.94 -8.09 19.49
C GLU A 172 2.05 -7.13 18.30
N LEU A 173 2.00 -7.61 17.05
CA LEU A 173 1.92 -6.73 15.89
C LEU A 173 0.67 -5.83 15.93
N VAL A 174 -0.49 -6.35 16.32
CA VAL A 174 -1.72 -5.55 16.48
C VAL A 174 -1.53 -4.49 17.57
N ARG A 175 -0.88 -4.84 18.67
CA ARG A 175 -0.55 -3.91 19.75
C ARG A 175 0.36 -2.79 19.27
N TYR A 176 1.39 -3.09 18.46
CA TYR A 176 2.20 -2.06 17.79
C TYR A 176 1.36 -1.14 16.91
N VAL A 177 0.44 -1.69 16.11
CA VAL A 177 -0.45 -0.87 15.25
C VAL A 177 -1.30 0.10 16.07
N LYS A 178 -1.80 -0.31 17.23
CA LYS A 178 -2.76 0.50 18.01
C LYS A 178 -2.10 1.46 18.99
N PHE A 179 -0.95 1.10 19.55
CA PHE A 179 -0.43 1.74 20.76
C PHE A 179 1.02 2.19 20.68
N SER A 180 1.72 1.98 19.56
CA SER A 180 3.09 2.50 19.43
C SER A 180 3.09 4.01 19.21
N ASP A 181 3.90 4.73 19.99
CA ASP A 181 4.16 6.16 19.82
C ASP A 181 4.95 6.47 18.52
N ASN A 182 5.52 5.45 17.88
CA ASN A 182 6.25 5.59 16.63
C ASN A 182 5.34 5.29 15.43
N ASN A 183 4.96 6.33 14.69
CA ASN A 183 4.05 6.23 13.54
C ASN A 183 4.56 5.25 12.48
N GLY A 184 5.87 5.24 12.21
CA GLY A 184 6.50 4.31 11.25
C GLY A 184 6.45 2.86 11.73
N ALA A 185 6.56 2.62 13.03
CA ALA A 185 6.39 1.31 13.64
C ALA A 185 4.95 0.80 13.49
N ARG A 186 3.94 1.65 13.74
CA ARG A 186 2.52 1.32 13.53
C ARG A 186 2.26 0.83 12.11
N TYR A 187 2.67 1.63 11.11
CA TYR A 187 2.47 1.26 9.71
C TYR A 187 3.26 0.01 9.29
N SER A 188 4.51 -0.13 9.75
CA SER A 188 5.33 -1.31 9.47
C SER A 188 4.69 -2.60 9.99
N ALA A 189 4.15 -2.56 11.21
CA ALA A 189 3.43 -3.68 11.80
C ALA A 189 2.16 -4.02 11.01
N LEU A 190 1.37 -3.02 10.62
CA LEU A 190 0.15 -3.20 9.83
C LEU A 190 0.43 -3.85 8.47
N VAL A 191 1.47 -3.40 7.77
CA VAL A 191 1.86 -3.98 6.47
C VAL A 191 2.26 -5.45 6.62
N LYS A 192 2.98 -5.80 7.69
CA LYS A 192 3.36 -7.19 7.98
C LYS A 192 2.14 -8.07 8.26
N LEU A 193 1.22 -7.59 9.09
CA LEU A 193 -0.06 -8.25 9.34
C LEU A 193 -0.85 -8.46 8.04
N TYR A 194 -1.04 -7.41 7.25
CA TYR A 194 -1.78 -7.50 5.99
C TYR A 194 -1.11 -8.45 4.99
N ARG A 195 0.22 -8.47 4.90
CA ARG A 195 0.94 -9.40 4.00
C ARG A 195 0.63 -10.86 4.31
N LYS A 196 0.51 -11.22 5.60
CA LYS A 196 0.23 -12.59 6.06
C LYS A 196 -1.26 -12.92 6.04
N TYR A 197 -2.09 -12.10 6.68
CA TYR A 197 -3.50 -12.41 6.97
C TYR A 197 -4.50 -11.78 5.98
N LYS A 198 -4.03 -10.93 5.07
CA LYS A 198 -4.82 -10.36 3.95
C LYS A 198 -6.14 -9.74 4.43
N ALA A 199 -7.27 -10.23 3.91
CA ALA A 199 -8.61 -9.71 4.16
C ALA A 199 -9.00 -9.72 5.64
N GLU A 200 -8.43 -10.60 6.47
CA GLU A 200 -8.68 -10.61 7.91
C GLU A 200 -8.29 -9.28 8.57
N MET A 201 -7.28 -8.58 8.02
CA MET A 201 -6.82 -7.30 8.56
C MET A 201 -7.64 -6.11 8.07
N TYR A 202 -8.69 -6.33 7.28
CA TYR A 202 -9.52 -5.26 6.73
C TYR A 202 -10.16 -4.37 7.83
N PRO A 203 -10.76 -4.91 8.91
CA PRO A 203 -11.30 -4.08 9.99
C PRO A 203 -10.24 -3.20 10.65
N LEU A 204 -9.04 -3.73 10.90
CA LEU A 204 -7.94 -2.98 11.48
C LEU A 204 -7.45 -1.86 10.55
N MET A 205 -7.41 -2.11 9.24
CA MET A 205 -7.07 -1.07 8.26
C MET A 205 -8.13 0.06 8.22
N LEU A 206 -9.42 -0.28 8.32
CA LEU A 206 -10.48 0.72 8.41
C LEU A 206 -10.38 1.56 9.69
N GLU A 207 -10.11 0.91 10.82
CA GLU A 207 -9.84 1.57 12.12
C GLU A 207 -8.69 2.57 11.98
N VAL A 208 -7.53 2.12 11.46
CA VAL A 208 -6.35 2.98 11.26
C VAL A 208 -6.65 4.14 10.32
N PHE A 209 -7.35 3.92 9.20
CA PHE A 209 -7.73 5.01 8.29
C PHE A 209 -8.65 6.05 8.97
N SER A 210 -9.50 5.61 9.90
CA SER A 210 -10.51 6.47 10.54
C SER A 210 -9.96 7.22 11.75
N GLU A 211 -9.11 6.56 12.54
CA GLU A 211 -8.80 6.95 13.91
C GLU A 211 -7.32 7.23 14.19
N ASP A 212 -6.37 6.71 13.38
CA ASP A 212 -4.94 6.95 13.62
C ASP A 212 -4.67 8.46 13.58
N ASP A 213 -3.90 8.97 14.54
CA ASP A 213 -3.62 10.39 14.69
C ASP A 213 -2.63 10.91 13.62
N ASP A 214 -1.78 10.02 13.09
CA ASP A 214 -0.81 10.32 12.06
C ASP A 214 -1.42 10.29 10.65
N ALA A 215 -1.34 11.44 9.99
CA ALA A 215 -1.88 11.61 8.63
C ALA A 215 -1.16 10.75 7.58
N THR A 216 0.12 10.43 7.78
CA THR A 216 0.89 9.59 6.86
C THR A 216 0.35 8.16 6.90
N ASN A 217 0.12 7.63 8.10
CA ASN A 217 -0.48 6.31 8.29
C ASN A 217 -1.87 6.24 7.65
N ARG A 218 -2.76 7.20 7.95
CA ARG A 218 -4.09 7.26 7.31
C ARG A 218 -3.98 7.28 5.78
N SER A 219 -3.08 8.10 5.22
CA SER A 219 -2.89 8.19 3.77
C SER A 219 -2.35 6.90 3.14
N LEU A 220 -1.40 6.22 3.79
CA LEU A 220 -0.81 4.99 3.26
C LEU A 220 -1.79 3.82 3.34
N VAL A 221 -2.58 3.77 4.41
CA VAL A 221 -3.63 2.76 4.57
C VAL A 221 -4.76 2.97 3.56
N LEU A 222 -5.14 4.22 3.27
CA LEU A 222 -6.10 4.53 2.21
C LEU A 222 -5.67 3.94 0.85
N ASP A 223 -4.40 4.06 0.46
CA ASP A 223 -3.92 3.46 -0.78
C ASP A 223 -4.02 1.94 -0.78
N THR A 224 -3.66 1.32 0.34
CA THR A 224 -3.70 -0.13 0.51
C THR A 224 -5.14 -0.64 0.42
N LEU A 225 -6.06 0.02 1.13
CA LEU A 225 -7.50 -0.24 1.11
C LEU A 225 -8.08 -0.11 -0.30
N ILE A 226 -7.74 0.96 -1.03
CA ILE A 226 -8.20 1.14 -2.42
C ILE A 226 -7.66 0.07 -3.36
N ALA A 227 -6.40 -0.35 -3.18
CA ALA A 227 -5.78 -1.36 -4.02
C ALA A 227 -6.36 -2.76 -3.78
N CYS A 228 -6.67 -3.11 -2.53
CA CYS A 228 -7.14 -4.44 -2.18
C CYS A 228 -8.65 -4.59 -2.15
N CYS A 229 -9.36 -3.51 -1.82
CA CYS A 229 -10.63 -3.61 -1.14
C CYS A 229 -11.55 -2.45 -1.56
N LYS A 230 -12.03 -2.45 -2.81
CA LYS A 230 -12.98 -1.45 -3.33
C LYS A 230 -14.43 -1.74 -2.91
N THR A 231 -14.66 -1.91 -1.61
CA THR A 231 -15.99 -2.26 -1.08
C THR A 231 -16.89 -1.01 -1.00
N LYS A 232 -18.21 -1.23 -0.91
CA LYS A 232 -19.19 -0.17 -0.65
C LYS A 232 -19.00 0.50 0.71
N GLU A 233 -18.54 -0.27 1.70
CA GLU A 233 -18.22 0.23 3.05
C GLU A 233 -17.07 1.22 3.01
N LEU A 234 -15.95 0.86 2.36
CA LEU A 234 -14.82 1.78 2.19
C LEU A 234 -15.25 3.04 1.43
N HIS A 235 -16.04 2.87 0.38
CA HIS A 235 -16.53 3.99 -0.43
C HIS A 235 -17.34 4.98 0.41
N SER A 236 -18.25 4.48 1.24
CA SER A 236 -19.06 5.29 2.16
C SER A 236 -18.18 5.98 3.21
N LEU A 237 -17.24 5.24 3.80
CA LEU A 237 -16.30 5.77 4.80
C LEU A 237 -15.43 6.90 4.25
N ILE A 238 -14.92 6.76 3.02
CA ILE A 238 -14.09 7.80 2.38
C ILE A 238 -14.88 9.08 2.18
N LYS A 239 -16.15 8.99 1.76
CA LYS A 239 -17.04 10.16 1.61
C LYS A 239 -17.27 10.84 2.95
N GLU A 240 -17.61 10.06 3.99
CA GLU A 240 -17.78 10.60 5.35
C GLU A 240 -16.49 11.26 5.86
N ARG A 241 -15.35 10.60 5.64
CA ARG A 241 -14.07 11.06 6.16
C ARG A 241 -13.60 12.36 5.50
N LEU A 242 -13.95 12.62 4.24
CA LEU A 242 -13.62 13.87 3.55
C LEU A 242 -14.02 15.11 4.39
N PHE A 243 -15.22 15.11 4.97
CA PHE A 243 -15.75 16.22 5.76
C PHE A 243 -15.15 16.33 7.18
N LYS A 244 -14.56 15.24 7.69
CA LYS A 244 -14.04 15.17 9.07
C LYS A 244 -12.51 15.19 9.16
N GLU A 245 -11.82 15.00 8.04
CA GLU A 245 -10.38 14.81 8.02
C GLU A 245 -9.63 16.12 8.27
N PRO A 246 -8.87 16.25 9.38
CA PRO A 246 -8.19 17.50 9.71
C PRO A 246 -7.00 17.80 8.78
N ASN A 247 -6.36 16.78 8.22
CA ASN A 247 -5.14 16.96 7.44
C ASN A 247 -5.44 17.21 5.95
N TYR A 248 -4.97 18.36 5.43
CA TYR A 248 -5.21 18.79 4.05
C TYR A 248 -4.69 17.79 3.00
N TYR A 249 -3.55 17.13 3.28
CA TYR A 249 -2.97 16.17 2.36
C TYR A 249 -3.86 14.95 2.25
N VAL A 250 -4.36 14.41 3.36
CA VAL A 250 -5.28 13.26 3.37
C VAL A 250 -6.60 13.62 2.67
N ARG A 251 -7.15 14.82 2.88
CA ARG A 251 -8.33 15.30 2.14
C ARG A 251 -8.11 15.34 0.63
N TYR A 252 -6.99 15.92 0.20
CA TYR A 252 -6.62 15.94 -1.22
C TYR A 252 -6.50 14.51 -1.80
N ARG A 253 -5.93 13.58 -1.03
CA ARG A 253 -5.85 12.17 -1.42
C ARG A 253 -7.24 11.53 -1.53
N ILE A 254 -8.13 11.76 -0.57
CA ILE A 254 -9.54 11.30 -0.59
C ILE A 254 -10.26 11.81 -1.84
N ILE A 255 -10.22 13.12 -2.12
CA ILE A 255 -10.76 13.74 -3.33
C ILE A 255 -10.19 13.05 -4.58
N GLY A 256 -8.89 12.80 -4.57
CA GLY A 256 -8.18 12.05 -5.60
C GLY A 256 -8.80 10.68 -5.89
N LYS A 257 -9.13 9.90 -4.84
CA LYS A 257 -9.73 8.57 -4.95
C LYS A 257 -11.20 8.62 -5.36
N LEU A 258 -11.98 9.53 -4.79
CA LEU A 258 -13.38 9.72 -5.17
C LEU A 258 -13.52 10.05 -6.65
N LEU A 259 -12.74 11.01 -7.16
CA LEU A 259 -12.82 11.42 -8.56
C LEU A 259 -12.14 10.44 -9.53
N GLY A 260 -10.97 9.91 -9.15
CA GLY A 260 -10.09 9.16 -10.07
C GLY A 260 -10.19 7.64 -9.99
N VAL A 261 -10.79 7.08 -8.92
CA VAL A 261 -10.91 5.63 -8.74
C VAL A 261 -12.37 5.17 -8.77
N TYR A 262 -13.25 5.85 -8.03
CA TYR A 262 -14.69 5.56 -8.05
C TYR A 262 -15.38 6.28 -9.20
N GLY A 263 -15.33 7.62 -9.17
CA GLY A 263 -15.68 8.50 -10.28
C GLY A 263 -17.13 8.40 -10.75
N THR A 264 -18.05 8.15 -9.83
CA THR A 264 -19.49 8.21 -10.09
C THR A 264 -20.02 9.65 -10.02
N ALA A 265 -21.22 9.91 -10.55
CA ALA A 265 -21.89 11.20 -10.37
C ALA A 265 -22.03 11.59 -8.89
N GLU A 266 -22.30 10.62 -8.01
CA GLU A 266 -22.38 10.82 -6.57
C GLU A 266 -21.04 11.24 -5.96
N ASP A 267 -19.93 10.65 -6.39
CA ASP A 267 -18.58 11.02 -5.92
C ASP A 267 -18.22 12.44 -6.28
N PHE A 268 -18.49 12.80 -7.54
CA PHE A 268 -18.26 14.13 -8.04
C PHE A 268 -19.14 15.16 -7.34
N LYS A 269 -20.42 14.83 -7.11
CA LYS A 269 -21.32 15.66 -6.31
C LYS A 269 -20.79 15.83 -4.88
N THR A 270 -20.35 14.75 -4.24
CA THR A 270 -19.80 14.78 -2.88
C THR A 270 -18.62 15.74 -2.78
N VAL A 271 -17.71 15.72 -3.77
CA VAL A 271 -16.58 16.65 -3.82
C VAL A 271 -17.03 18.08 -4.08
N LEU A 272 -17.98 18.31 -4.99
CA LEU A 272 -18.54 19.64 -5.24
C LEU A 272 -19.21 20.24 -4.00
N ASP A 273 -19.99 19.44 -3.28
CA ASP A 273 -20.69 19.86 -2.07
C ASP A 273 -19.69 20.15 -0.93
N TYR A 274 -18.56 19.45 -0.89
CA TYR A 274 -17.49 19.67 0.09
C TYR A 274 -16.64 20.93 -0.19
N LEU A 275 -16.37 21.24 -1.46
CA LEU A 275 -15.40 22.28 -1.85
C LEU A 275 -15.59 23.69 -1.26
N PRO A 276 -16.82 24.19 -1.06
CA PRO A 276 -17.04 25.47 -0.38
C PRO A 276 -16.34 25.53 0.97
N ASP A 277 -16.30 24.41 1.70
CA ASP A 277 -15.80 24.27 3.06
C ASP A 277 -14.33 23.84 3.15
N GLU A 278 -13.63 23.58 2.04
CA GLU A 278 -12.21 23.22 2.07
C GLU A 278 -11.35 24.36 2.63
N PRO A 279 -10.69 24.17 3.80
CA PRO A 279 -9.94 25.25 4.44
C PRO A 279 -8.58 25.53 3.78
N ASP A 280 -7.98 24.57 3.08
CA ASP A 280 -6.69 24.76 2.41
C ASP A 280 -6.89 25.33 0.99
N PRO A 281 -6.43 26.57 0.71
CA PRO A 281 -6.68 27.22 -0.57
C PRO A 281 -5.99 26.52 -1.75
N LYS A 282 -4.86 25.84 -1.53
CA LYS A 282 -4.16 25.10 -2.60
C LYS A 282 -4.92 23.83 -2.94
N VAL A 283 -5.40 23.09 -1.94
CA VAL A 283 -6.25 21.91 -2.16
C VAL A 283 -7.51 22.31 -2.93
N LYS A 284 -8.13 23.44 -2.54
CA LYS A 284 -9.30 24.00 -3.23
C LYS A 284 -9.00 24.35 -4.68
N GLU A 285 -7.95 25.12 -4.94
CA GLU A 285 -7.53 25.51 -6.29
C GLU A 285 -7.22 24.29 -7.17
N PHE A 286 -6.40 23.35 -6.69
CA PHE A 286 -6.07 22.14 -7.44
C PHE A 286 -7.30 21.29 -7.73
N THR A 287 -8.23 21.21 -6.79
CA THR A 287 -9.47 20.44 -6.99
C THR A 287 -10.38 21.13 -7.99
N LEU A 288 -10.51 22.47 -7.96
CA LEU A 288 -11.28 23.22 -8.96
C LEU A 288 -10.72 23.03 -10.36
N ASN A 289 -9.40 23.13 -10.54
CA ASN A 289 -8.75 22.85 -11.83
C ASN A 289 -9.03 21.41 -12.29
N LYS A 290 -8.98 20.43 -11.37
CA LYS A 290 -9.29 19.03 -11.70
C LYS A 290 -10.76 18.85 -12.09
N ILE A 291 -11.67 19.57 -11.44
CA ILE A 291 -13.11 19.53 -11.73
C ILE A 291 -13.40 20.15 -13.08
N GLU A 292 -12.78 21.27 -13.45
CA GLU A 292 -12.99 21.96 -14.73
C GLU A 292 -12.84 21.00 -15.91
N PHE A 293 -11.72 20.27 -15.95
CA PHE A 293 -11.37 19.32 -17.01
C PHE A 293 -11.74 17.86 -16.69
N TYR A 294 -12.62 17.64 -15.72
CA TYR A 294 -12.95 16.29 -15.28
C TYR A 294 -13.63 15.47 -16.37
N ALA A 295 -13.13 14.26 -16.57
CA ALA A 295 -13.81 13.15 -17.22
C ALA A 295 -13.89 11.99 -16.22
N PRO A 296 -15.01 11.24 -16.16
CA PRO A 296 -15.09 10.02 -15.36
C PRO A 296 -13.92 9.07 -15.66
N PRO A 297 -13.50 8.22 -14.71
CA PRO A 297 -12.44 7.26 -14.96
C PRO A 297 -12.90 6.25 -16.02
N ASN A 298 -11.97 5.82 -16.88
CA ASN A 298 -12.25 4.79 -17.87
C ASN A 298 -12.76 3.52 -17.17
N PRO A 299 -13.88 2.94 -17.62
CA PRO A 299 -14.40 1.72 -17.05
C PRO A 299 -13.44 0.55 -17.26
N ASP A 300 -13.49 -0.45 -16.37
CA ASP A 300 -12.71 -1.69 -16.50
C ASP A 300 -12.89 -2.28 -17.91
N SER A 301 -11.78 -2.66 -18.54
CA SER A 301 -11.76 -3.25 -19.88
C SER A 301 -12.58 -4.55 -19.98
N ASN A 302 -12.80 -5.23 -18.85
CA ASN A 302 -13.58 -6.45 -18.78
C ASN A 302 -15.09 -6.22 -18.71
N LEU A 303 -15.56 -4.97 -18.52
CA LEU A 303 -17.00 -4.67 -18.55
C LEU A 303 -17.56 -4.86 -19.97
N THR A 304 -18.71 -5.52 -20.07
CA THR A 304 -19.40 -5.66 -21.36
C THR A 304 -20.03 -4.34 -21.79
N VAL A 305 -20.29 -4.17 -23.09
CA VAL A 305 -21.05 -3.04 -23.63
C VAL A 305 -22.43 -2.93 -22.96
N GLU A 306 -23.09 -4.07 -22.69
CA GLU A 306 -24.36 -4.09 -21.98
C GLU A 306 -24.25 -3.49 -20.58
N ASN A 307 -23.22 -3.86 -19.81
CA ASN A 307 -23.00 -3.32 -18.47
C ASN A 307 -22.75 -1.81 -18.51
N LEU A 308 -22.07 -1.31 -19.53
CA LEU A 308 -21.85 0.13 -19.71
C LEU A 308 -23.14 0.88 -20.05
N ILE A 309 -24.04 0.29 -20.86
CA ILE A 309 -25.36 0.87 -21.13
C ILE A 309 -26.18 0.93 -19.84
N VAL A 310 -26.20 -0.15 -19.06
CA VAL A 310 -26.89 -0.18 -17.75
C VAL A 310 -26.32 0.87 -16.80
N TYR A 311 -25.00 0.97 -16.71
CA TYR A 311 -24.34 1.99 -15.89
C TYR A 311 -24.70 3.41 -16.35
N THR A 312 -24.74 3.67 -17.66
CA THR A 312 -25.11 4.99 -18.20
C THR A 312 -26.57 5.36 -17.92
N LEU A 313 -27.47 4.37 -17.90
CA LEU A 313 -28.85 4.55 -17.44
C LEU A 313 -28.90 4.97 -15.97
N GLU A 314 -28.16 4.28 -15.09
CA GLU A 314 -28.06 4.63 -13.66
C GLU A 314 -27.45 6.03 -13.44
N GLN A 315 -26.46 6.42 -14.25
CA GLN A 315 -25.92 7.78 -14.23
C GLN A 315 -26.97 8.80 -14.68
N SER A 316 -27.82 8.48 -15.65
CA SER A 316 -28.90 9.37 -16.11
C SER A 316 -29.90 9.67 -15.00
N ASP A 317 -30.27 8.66 -14.19
CA ASP A 317 -31.12 8.85 -13.03
C ASP A 317 -30.43 9.69 -11.94
N SER A 318 -29.14 9.45 -11.71
CA SER A 318 -28.34 10.21 -10.72
C SER A 318 -28.23 11.70 -11.10
N VAL A 319 -27.85 11.97 -12.35
CA VAL A 319 -27.73 13.33 -12.89
C VAL A 319 -29.07 14.07 -12.84
N TYR A 320 -30.18 13.39 -13.17
CA TYR A 320 -31.52 13.96 -12.99
C TYR A 320 -31.82 14.28 -11.52
N SER A 321 -31.54 13.36 -10.60
CA SER A 321 -31.81 13.56 -9.16
C SER A 321 -31.03 14.74 -8.55
N TYR A 322 -29.89 15.09 -9.14
CA TYR A 322 -29.06 16.22 -8.73
C TYR A 322 -29.43 17.55 -9.42
N ASN A 323 -30.50 17.56 -10.22
CA ASN A 323 -30.92 18.69 -11.05
C ASN A 323 -29.84 19.14 -12.05
N TRP A 324 -29.01 18.20 -12.51
CA TRP A 324 -27.98 18.44 -13.53
C TRP A 324 -28.49 18.16 -14.95
N LEU A 325 -29.71 17.63 -15.05
CA LEU A 325 -30.47 17.37 -16.26
C LEU A 325 -31.83 18.05 -16.14
N GLY A 326 -32.42 18.39 -17.28
CA GLY A 326 -33.77 18.94 -17.40
C GLY A 326 -34.87 18.06 -16.83
N ASP A 327 -36.11 18.34 -17.24
CA ASP A 327 -37.28 17.70 -16.66
C ASP A 327 -37.34 16.16 -16.84
N LEU A 328 -38.33 15.54 -16.18
CA LEU A 328 -38.55 14.10 -16.23
C LEU A 328 -38.82 13.60 -17.65
N THR A 329 -39.42 14.43 -18.51
CA THR A 329 -39.70 14.09 -19.90
C THR A 329 -38.40 13.88 -20.65
N PHE A 330 -37.45 14.81 -20.52
CA PHE A 330 -36.15 14.71 -21.16
C PHE A 330 -35.31 13.56 -20.60
N SER A 331 -35.33 13.35 -19.28
CA SER A 331 -34.70 12.17 -18.67
C SER A 331 -35.23 10.86 -19.25
N ASN A 332 -36.54 10.74 -19.43
CA ASN A 332 -37.15 9.53 -20.01
C ASN A 332 -36.82 9.36 -21.49
N GLU A 333 -36.75 10.45 -22.26
CA GLU A 333 -36.31 10.43 -23.66
C GLU A 333 -34.90 9.82 -23.78
N LEU A 334 -33.94 10.34 -23.01
CA LEU A 334 -32.57 9.83 -22.98
C LEU A 334 -32.49 8.35 -22.58
N LYS A 335 -33.25 7.93 -21.56
CA LYS A 335 -33.31 6.53 -21.12
C LYS A 335 -33.93 5.61 -22.17
N ASN A 336 -34.93 6.08 -22.93
CA ASN A 336 -35.55 5.31 -23.99
C ASN A 336 -34.56 5.03 -25.14
N ILE A 337 -33.72 6.00 -25.50
CA ILE A 337 -32.66 5.82 -26.51
C ILE A 337 -31.67 4.72 -26.05
N LEU A 338 -31.17 4.79 -24.81
CA LEU A 338 -30.26 3.78 -24.26
C LEU A 338 -30.91 2.40 -24.11
N THR A 339 -32.19 2.36 -23.75
CA THR A 339 -32.96 1.10 -23.69
C THR A 339 -33.08 0.46 -25.07
N THR A 340 -33.31 1.28 -26.12
CA THR A 340 -33.35 0.82 -27.51
C THR A 340 -31.97 0.32 -27.96
N ALA A 341 -30.89 1.03 -27.61
CA ALA A 341 -29.52 0.57 -27.85
C ALA A 341 -29.26 -0.81 -27.23
N LYS A 342 -29.70 -1.01 -25.97
CA LYS A 342 -29.59 -2.30 -25.29
C LYS A 342 -30.37 -3.40 -26.01
N ILE A 343 -31.60 -3.13 -26.45
CA ILE A 343 -32.42 -4.09 -27.21
C ILE A 343 -31.71 -4.50 -28.49
N ASN A 344 -31.17 -3.53 -29.26
CA ASN A 344 -30.43 -3.80 -30.50
C ASN A 344 -29.17 -4.66 -30.24
N LEU A 345 -28.42 -4.34 -29.18
CA LEU A 345 -27.25 -5.13 -28.77
C LEU A 345 -27.62 -6.58 -28.45
N LEU A 346 -28.69 -6.80 -27.69
CA LEU A 346 -29.18 -8.13 -27.32
C LEU A 346 -29.73 -8.91 -28.51
N ALA A 347 -30.20 -8.22 -29.55
CA ALA A 347 -30.60 -8.81 -30.83
C ALA A 347 -29.40 -9.16 -31.74
N GLY A 348 -28.17 -8.84 -31.33
CA GLY A 348 -26.95 -9.07 -32.12
C GLY A 348 -26.63 -7.96 -33.13
N ASP A 349 -27.37 -6.85 -33.11
CA ASP A 349 -27.16 -5.69 -34.00
C ASP A 349 -26.33 -4.61 -33.30
N SER A 350 -25.02 -4.82 -33.28
CA SER A 350 -24.07 -3.88 -32.68
C SER A 350 -23.99 -2.54 -33.43
N LEU A 351 -24.36 -2.51 -34.71
CA LEU A 351 -24.35 -1.29 -35.51
C LEU A 351 -25.55 -0.41 -35.17
N ALA A 352 -26.76 -0.99 -35.11
CA ALA A 352 -27.94 -0.28 -34.64
C ALA A 352 -27.81 0.15 -33.17
N CYS A 353 -27.13 -0.63 -32.34
CA CYS A 353 -26.74 -0.20 -30.99
C CYS A 353 -25.87 1.06 -31.03
N ARG A 354 -24.80 1.08 -31.85
CA ARG A 354 -23.92 2.24 -31.99
C ARG A 354 -24.68 3.50 -32.41
N VAL A 355 -25.58 3.39 -33.38
CA VAL A 355 -26.42 4.51 -33.85
C VAL A 355 -27.20 5.13 -32.69
N GLN A 356 -27.86 4.30 -31.88
CA GLN A 356 -28.65 4.77 -30.74
C GLN A 356 -27.77 5.42 -29.66
N VAL A 357 -26.61 4.83 -29.34
CA VAL A 357 -25.68 5.42 -28.37
C VAL A 357 -25.13 6.77 -28.88
N LYS A 358 -24.89 6.89 -30.19
CA LYS A 358 -24.44 8.14 -30.80
C LYS A 358 -25.55 9.20 -30.79
N GLU A 359 -26.78 8.82 -31.10
CA GLU A 359 -27.96 9.69 -30.99
C GLU A 359 -28.13 10.23 -29.56
N PHE A 360 -27.99 9.38 -28.55
CA PHE A 360 -27.97 9.79 -27.14
C PHE A 360 -26.87 10.81 -26.86
N GLN A 361 -25.63 10.52 -27.28
CA GLN A 361 -24.48 11.39 -27.04
C GLN A 361 -24.65 12.76 -27.70
N ASP A 362 -25.10 12.78 -28.95
CA ASP A 362 -25.28 14.00 -29.73
C ASP A 362 -26.43 14.85 -29.15
N LEU A 363 -27.52 14.23 -28.69
CA LEU A 363 -28.62 14.95 -28.04
C LEU A 363 -28.15 15.63 -26.73
N VAL A 364 -27.40 14.91 -25.90
CA VAL A 364 -26.80 15.46 -24.66
C VAL A 364 -25.87 16.63 -24.99
N ASP A 365 -24.99 16.47 -25.97
CA ASP A 365 -24.01 17.49 -26.35
C ASP A 365 -24.68 18.74 -26.95
N ASN A 366 -25.69 18.55 -27.80
CA ASN A 366 -26.45 19.66 -28.40
C ASN A 366 -27.23 20.46 -27.34
N VAL A 367 -27.92 19.78 -26.42
CA VAL A 367 -28.68 20.48 -25.35
C VAL A 367 -27.74 21.20 -24.37
N TYR A 368 -26.57 20.64 -24.08
CA TYR A 368 -25.55 21.33 -23.26
C TYR A 368 -25.00 22.59 -23.95
N LYS A 369 -24.73 22.52 -25.26
CA LYS A 369 -24.15 23.65 -26.03
C LYS A 369 -25.14 24.76 -26.36
N ASP A 370 -26.45 24.48 -26.29
CA ASP A 370 -27.49 25.45 -26.60
C ASP A 370 -27.69 26.48 -25.47
N SER A 371 -26.75 27.42 -25.38
CA SER A 371 -26.74 28.51 -24.39
C SER A 371 -27.91 29.52 -24.50
N LEU A 372 -28.72 29.42 -25.56
CA LEU A 372 -29.86 30.31 -25.82
C LEU A 372 -31.20 29.59 -25.64
N ASN A 373 -31.18 28.35 -25.13
CA ASN A 373 -32.37 27.54 -25.05
C ASN A 373 -33.38 28.13 -24.04
N THR A 374 -34.60 28.35 -24.51
CA THR A 374 -35.75 28.76 -23.68
C THR A 374 -36.65 27.57 -23.31
N ASP A 375 -36.29 26.38 -23.80
CA ASP A 375 -36.92 25.09 -23.50
C ASP A 375 -36.56 24.63 -22.07
N PRO A 376 -37.47 23.95 -21.35
CA PRO A 376 -37.17 23.29 -20.07
C PRO A 376 -36.06 22.22 -20.15
N ARG A 377 -35.67 21.78 -21.34
CA ARG A 377 -34.52 20.89 -21.58
C ARG A 377 -33.21 21.63 -21.35
N PHE A 378 -32.47 21.18 -20.35
CA PHE A 378 -31.10 21.60 -20.12
C PHE A 378 -30.21 20.41 -19.75
N VAL A 379 -28.91 20.58 -19.94
CA VAL A 379 -27.87 19.72 -19.39
C VAL A 379 -26.82 20.66 -18.81
N THR A 380 -26.50 20.52 -17.53
CA THR A 380 -25.41 21.29 -16.89
C THR A 380 -24.05 20.74 -17.32
N ILE A 381 -22.95 21.47 -17.08
CA ILE A 381 -21.61 20.93 -17.36
C ILE A 381 -21.32 19.65 -16.57
N GLU A 382 -21.82 19.57 -15.33
CA GLU A 382 -21.71 18.40 -14.48
C GLU A 382 -22.44 17.20 -15.09
N GLY A 383 -23.69 17.39 -15.52
CA GLY A 383 -24.46 16.36 -16.20
C GLY A 383 -23.84 15.93 -17.52
N TRP A 384 -23.38 16.89 -18.33
CA TRP A 384 -22.73 16.62 -19.61
C TRP A 384 -21.51 15.72 -19.44
N LYS A 385 -20.65 15.97 -18.43
CA LYS A 385 -19.46 15.13 -18.16
C LYS A 385 -19.80 13.66 -17.97
N PHE A 386 -20.86 13.35 -17.22
CA PHE A 386 -21.23 11.96 -16.98
C PHE A 386 -21.94 11.34 -18.17
N LEU A 387 -22.91 12.03 -18.76
CA LEU A 387 -23.71 11.48 -19.84
C LEU A 387 -22.87 11.31 -21.13
N TYR A 388 -22.09 12.33 -21.50
CA TYR A 388 -21.29 12.33 -22.72
C TYR A 388 -20.16 11.29 -22.68
N TRP A 389 -19.35 11.28 -21.62
CA TRP A 389 -18.18 10.39 -21.53
C TRP A 389 -18.58 8.93 -21.36
N ASN A 390 -19.63 8.62 -20.58
CA ASN A 390 -20.09 7.24 -20.46
C ASN A 390 -20.67 6.71 -21.79
N ALA A 391 -21.35 7.55 -22.56
CA ALA A 391 -21.73 7.21 -23.93
C ALA A 391 -20.49 7.00 -24.83
N GLN A 392 -19.45 7.84 -24.70
CA GLN A 392 -18.20 7.67 -25.45
C GLN A 392 -17.54 6.30 -25.15
N TYR A 393 -17.49 5.89 -23.89
CA TYR A 393 -16.91 4.59 -23.51
C TYR A 393 -17.66 3.39 -24.10
N ILE A 394 -18.97 3.53 -24.34
CA ILE A 394 -19.76 2.52 -25.06
C ILE A 394 -19.37 2.51 -26.54
N LEU A 395 -19.31 3.68 -27.18
CA LEU A 395 -18.96 3.83 -28.60
C LEU A 395 -17.57 3.30 -28.92
N ASP A 396 -16.60 3.52 -28.04
CA ASP A 396 -15.21 3.04 -28.17
C ASP A 396 -15.10 1.51 -28.18
N ARG A 397 -16.14 0.80 -27.69
CA ARG A 397 -16.19 -0.67 -27.63
C ARG A 397 -17.09 -1.29 -28.70
N LEU A 398 -17.79 -0.49 -29.48
CA LEU A 398 -18.64 -0.94 -30.59
C LEU A 398 -17.87 -0.82 -31.92
N PRO A 399 -18.17 -1.67 -32.92
CA PRO A 399 -17.50 -1.61 -34.22
C PRO A 399 -17.68 -0.25 -34.89
N GLU A 400 -16.65 0.22 -35.58
CA GLU A 400 -16.72 1.40 -36.44
C GLU A 400 -17.28 1.02 -37.83
N TYR A 401 -17.80 2.01 -38.54
CA TYR A 401 -18.33 1.86 -39.90
C TYR A 401 -17.22 1.63 -40.94
#